data_AF-A0A317ILG0-F1
#
_entry.id   AF-A0A317ILG0-F1
#
_cell.length_a   1.000
_cell.length_b   1.000
_cell.length_c   1.000
_cell.angle_alpha   90.00
_cell.angle_beta   90.00
_cell.angle_gamma   90.00
#
_symmetry.space_group_name_H-M   'P 1'
#
loop_
_entity.id
_entity.type
_entity.pdbx_description
1 polymer ?
#
loop_
_entity_poly.entity_id
_entity_poly.type
_entity_poly.pdbx_seq_one_letter_code
_entity_poly.pdbx_strand_id
1 'polypeptide(L)'
;MNRIVAKLTLLASVLGTQLWSAQYCNGPYCRAYISNRPVPQIAQETPVWCWAASLSMLFGYYGHPVDQAEIVSKYFGLPVPVEGSPLIMKDALNTTWRDDTGKWFRISSRVTDYYSGTSYQVTPADVVKALANEQPVYYGDQTHAMILVQVDYMPGPAIVEGYVIDPWPFTFGFRPLNPNEMTALFLAVSTVQELPAPNQPSITKVTNAASYLSELSAQGFGSVFGANLAPAKATWDGSVVDGKLPTNLQGTRVLVNNQEAYLSAVSPTQINFVVPATNVVGPVPVTVITPAGSATTTVSLKPRSIGVFTNYWSQRFYALAQPAAALSKLIGPTAAVPGTTRPAIRGEYLTLYVTGMGATTPPAPDGRVLTRPYPIADPSGIRVNFGGVVTAPSYAGMIYPGVFQLNVKVPGNAPSGDVPFTIEMGSDRSQTGVSLTVQ
;
A
#
# COMPACT_ATOMS: atom_id res chain seq x y z
N MET A 1 -8.41 -16.51 77.51
CA MET A 1 -7.87 -17.81 77.96
C MET A 1 -7.59 -18.65 76.71
N ASN A 2 -6.33 -18.80 76.31
CA ASN A 2 -5.55 -20.05 76.38
C ASN A 2 -6.26 -21.25 75.71
N ARG A 3 -5.72 -22.06 74.77
CA ARG A 3 -4.39 -22.27 74.18
C ARG A 3 -4.57 -23.20 72.94
N ILE A 4 -3.86 -22.91 71.85
CA ILE A 4 -2.92 -23.77 71.09
C ILE A 4 -3.34 -25.23 70.75
N VAL A 5 -3.44 -25.57 69.45
CA VAL A 5 -2.72 -26.64 68.67
C VAL A 5 -2.87 -26.28 67.17
N ALA A 6 -1.91 -25.60 66.51
CA ALA A 6 -0.76 -26.09 65.75
C ALA A 6 -1.00 -26.56 64.28
N LYS A 7 -0.56 -25.69 63.35
CA LYS A 7 0.14 -25.90 62.07
C LYS A 7 -0.44 -26.84 60.99
N LEU A 8 -0.80 -26.22 59.85
CA LEU A 8 -0.26 -26.62 58.55
C LEU A 8 -0.11 -25.38 57.63
N THR A 9 1.04 -24.70 57.74
CA THR A 9 1.44 -23.64 56.83
C THR A 9 2.13 -24.29 55.65
N LEU A 10 1.47 -24.34 54.48
CA LEU A 10 2.13 -24.70 53.23
C LEU A 10 3.05 -23.53 52.84
N LEU A 11 4.33 -23.63 53.21
CA LEU A 11 5.39 -22.84 52.59
C LEU A 11 5.50 -23.32 51.14
N ALA A 12 4.85 -22.60 50.22
CA ALA A 12 5.27 -22.62 48.84
C ALA A 12 6.68 -22.02 48.83
N SER A 13 7.68 -22.91 48.81
CA SER A 13 9.06 -22.54 48.55
C SER A 13 9.08 -21.74 47.26
N VAL A 14 9.49 -20.47 47.36
CA VAL A 14 10.00 -19.70 46.24
C VAL A 14 11.27 -20.41 45.79
N LEU A 15 11.11 -21.43 44.95
CA LEU A 15 12.16 -21.88 44.06
C LEU A 15 12.35 -20.72 43.09
N GLY A 16 13.26 -19.83 43.41
CA GLY A 16 13.82 -18.93 42.42
C GLY A 16 14.29 -19.81 41.27
N THR A 17 13.70 -19.63 40.10
CA THR A 17 14.26 -20.14 38.85
C THR A 17 15.59 -19.41 38.67
N GLN A 18 16.66 -19.98 39.21
CA GLN A 18 18.01 -19.70 38.72
C GLN A 18 17.96 -20.05 37.23
N LEU A 19 17.82 -19.02 36.39
CA LEU A 19 18.16 -19.11 34.97
C LEU A 19 19.61 -19.58 34.94
N TRP A 20 19.82 -20.84 34.56
CA TRP A 20 21.16 -21.34 34.28
C TRP A 20 21.73 -20.41 33.22
N SER A 21 22.89 -19.79 33.47
CA SER A 21 23.56 -19.01 32.44
C SER A 21 23.81 -19.95 31.26
N ALA A 22 23.36 -19.59 30.06
CA ALA A 22 23.63 -20.36 28.83
C ALA A 22 25.11 -20.23 28.37
N GLN A 23 25.99 -19.98 29.34
CA GLN A 23 27.41 -19.79 29.22
C GLN A 23 28.11 -20.71 30.25
N TYR A 24 29.04 -21.53 29.78
CA TYR A 24 29.84 -22.45 30.60
C TYR A 24 31.32 -22.24 30.31
N CYS A 25 32.16 -22.08 31.33
CA CYS A 25 33.61 -21.91 31.15
C CYS A 25 34.38 -23.04 31.84
N ASN A 26 35.37 -23.61 31.13
CA ASN A 26 36.31 -24.59 31.65
C ASN A 26 37.74 -24.20 31.24
N GLY A 27 38.54 -23.75 32.21
CA GLY A 27 39.86 -23.18 31.93
C GLY A 27 39.76 -21.89 31.10
N PRO A 28 40.62 -21.69 30.08
CA PRO A 28 40.59 -20.50 29.23
C PRO A 28 39.46 -20.52 28.18
N TYR A 29 38.68 -21.60 28.08
CA TYR A 29 37.63 -21.74 27.09
C TYR A 29 36.26 -21.54 27.74
N CYS A 30 35.44 -20.74 27.09
CA CYS A 30 34.03 -20.55 27.42
C CYS A 30 33.17 -20.97 26.24
N ARG A 31 31.98 -21.47 26.53
CA ARG A 31 30.94 -21.83 25.56
C ARG A 31 29.74 -20.95 25.81
N ALA A 32 29.15 -20.41 24.75
CA ALA A 32 27.82 -19.78 24.78
C ALA A 32 26.92 -20.47 23.77
N TYR A 33 25.70 -20.81 24.16
CA TYR A 33 24.80 -21.62 23.33
C TYR A 33 23.33 -21.35 23.64
N ILE A 34 22.43 -21.70 22.71
CA ILE A 34 20.99 -21.73 22.95
C ILE A 34 20.64 -22.96 23.78
N SER A 35 20.08 -22.77 24.98
CA SER A 35 19.87 -23.84 25.96
C SER A 35 18.40 -24.16 26.22
N ASN A 36 17.49 -23.20 26.01
CA ASN A 36 16.12 -23.30 26.50
C ASN A 36 15.12 -23.80 25.45
N ARG A 37 15.35 -23.54 24.16
CA ARG A 37 14.47 -23.98 23.09
C ARG A 37 15.26 -24.31 21.82
N PRO A 38 14.96 -25.42 21.12
CA PRO A 38 15.65 -25.74 19.88
C PRO A 38 15.25 -24.75 18.78
N VAL A 39 16.23 -24.34 17.97
CA VAL A 39 15.94 -23.68 16.69
C VAL A 39 15.30 -24.70 15.76
N PRO A 40 14.17 -24.39 15.10
CA PRO A 40 13.59 -25.26 14.09
C PRO A 40 14.64 -25.63 13.06
N GLN A 41 14.76 -26.92 12.75
CA GLN A 41 15.63 -27.38 11.69
C GLN A 41 14.78 -27.47 10.43
N ILE A 42 15.01 -26.57 9.46
CA ILE A 42 14.28 -26.50 8.19
C ILE A 42 15.28 -26.58 7.05
N ALA A 43 15.10 -27.54 6.14
CA ALA A 43 15.92 -27.65 4.94
C ALA A 43 15.51 -26.61 3.89
N GLN A 44 16.48 -26.04 3.17
CA GLN A 44 16.18 -25.15 2.04
C GLN A 44 15.47 -25.92 0.92
N GLU A 45 14.43 -25.32 0.37
CA GLU A 45 13.60 -25.96 -0.67
C GLU A 45 14.22 -25.87 -2.07
N THR A 46 15.17 -24.96 -2.26
CA THR A 46 15.93 -24.81 -3.51
C THR A 46 17.42 -24.70 -3.22
N PRO A 47 18.31 -24.98 -4.19
CA PRO A 47 19.76 -24.87 -4.00
C PRO A 47 20.28 -23.49 -3.57
N VAL A 48 19.49 -22.42 -3.75
CA VAL A 48 19.90 -21.02 -3.52
C VAL A 48 19.11 -20.33 -2.40
N TRP A 49 18.20 -21.02 -1.72
CA TRP A 49 17.34 -20.46 -0.68
C TRP A 49 17.86 -20.65 0.75
N CYS A 50 19.15 -20.90 0.94
CA CYS A 50 19.75 -20.93 2.28
C CYS A 50 19.44 -19.68 3.11
N TRP A 51 19.36 -18.52 2.45
CA TRP A 51 18.99 -17.24 3.09
C TRP A 51 17.54 -17.23 3.59
N ALA A 52 16.60 -17.69 2.77
CA ALA A 52 15.17 -17.74 3.09
C ALA A 52 14.87 -18.84 4.12
N ALA A 53 15.50 -20.01 3.99
CA ALA A 53 15.42 -21.10 4.96
C ALA A 53 15.92 -20.67 6.34
N SER A 54 17.06 -19.97 6.40
CA SER A 54 17.59 -19.42 7.65
C SER A 54 16.64 -18.39 8.27
N LEU A 55 16.01 -17.53 7.47
CA LEU A 55 14.99 -16.60 7.97
C LEU A 55 13.78 -17.35 8.53
N SER A 56 13.30 -18.37 7.83
CA SER A 56 12.19 -19.22 8.27
C SER A 56 12.50 -19.90 9.62
N MET A 57 13.70 -20.47 9.78
CA MET A 57 14.17 -21.04 11.05
C MET A 57 14.22 -20.00 12.17
N LEU A 58 14.77 -18.82 11.88
CA LEU A 58 14.87 -17.72 12.85
C LEU A 58 13.49 -17.23 13.29
N PHE A 59 12.57 -17.00 12.35
CA PHE A 59 11.22 -16.54 12.67
C PHE A 59 10.44 -17.61 13.44
N GLY A 60 10.57 -18.88 13.04
CA GLY A 60 10.00 -20.02 13.75
C GLY A 60 10.52 -20.15 15.19
N TYR A 61 11.81 -19.90 15.43
CA TYR A 61 12.38 -19.85 16.79
C TYR A 61 11.71 -18.80 17.68
N TYR A 62 11.36 -17.65 17.11
CA TYR A 62 10.62 -16.59 17.79
C TYR A 62 9.10 -16.83 17.87
N GLY A 63 8.61 -17.97 17.39
CA GLY A 63 7.19 -18.35 17.45
C GLY A 63 6.34 -17.77 16.31
N HIS A 64 6.97 -17.29 15.25
CA HIS A 64 6.32 -16.68 14.09
C HIS A 64 6.77 -17.38 12.79
N PRO A 65 6.35 -18.61 12.51
CA PRO A 65 6.78 -19.33 11.31
C PRO A 65 6.37 -18.57 10.04
N VAL A 66 7.29 -18.47 9.07
CA VAL A 66 7.01 -17.95 7.73
C VAL A 66 7.61 -18.92 6.72
N ASP A 67 6.80 -19.33 5.75
CA ASP A 67 7.22 -20.20 4.66
C ASP A 67 8.33 -19.58 3.77
N GLN A 68 9.24 -20.40 3.25
CA GLN A 68 10.34 -19.93 2.40
C GLN A 68 9.84 -19.28 1.11
N ALA A 69 8.80 -19.86 0.50
CA ALA A 69 8.17 -19.36 -0.71
C ALA A 69 7.56 -17.97 -0.47
N GLU A 70 6.97 -17.73 0.70
CA GLU A 70 6.43 -16.41 1.10
C GLU A 70 7.54 -15.39 1.32
N ILE A 71 8.64 -15.79 1.98
CA ILE A 71 9.82 -14.94 2.17
C ILE A 71 10.38 -14.46 0.82
N VAL A 72 10.51 -15.38 -0.14
CA VAL A 72 11.02 -15.07 -1.49
C VAL A 72 10.01 -14.23 -2.27
N SER A 73 8.73 -14.60 -2.23
CA SER A 73 7.66 -13.90 -2.96
C SER A 73 7.52 -12.45 -2.52
N LYS A 74 7.83 -12.11 -1.26
CA LYS A 74 7.84 -10.73 -0.79
C LYS A 74 8.79 -9.82 -1.57
N TYR A 75 9.94 -10.34 -2.00
CA TYR A 75 10.98 -9.56 -2.69
C TYR A 75 10.93 -9.70 -4.22
N PHE A 76 10.44 -10.83 -4.72
CA PHE A 76 10.48 -11.16 -6.15
C PHE A 76 9.09 -11.31 -6.79
N GLY A 77 8.01 -11.20 -6.00
CA GLY A 77 6.62 -11.32 -6.43
C GLY A 77 6.14 -12.76 -6.65
N LEU A 78 7.06 -13.73 -6.72
CA LEU A 78 6.81 -15.16 -6.91
C LEU A 78 7.93 -15.98 -6.23
N PRO A 79 7.69 -17.26 -5.91
CA PRO A 79 8.69 -18.12 -5.25
C PRO A 79 9.71 -18.66 -6.27
N VAL A 80 10.61 -17.79 -6.71
CA VAL A 80 11.63 -18.10 -7.73
C VAL A 80 12.98 -18.49 -7.10
N PRO A 81 13.74 -19.44 -7.68
CA PRO A 81 15.04 -19.85 -7.16
C PRO A 81 16.09 -18.75 -7.39
N VAL A 82 16.18 -17.82 -6.45
CA VAL A 82 17.07 -16.65 -6.49
C VAL A 82 17.79 -16.48 -5.15
N GLU A 83 19.04 -16.03 -5.23
CA GLU A 83 19.86 -15.71 -4.07
C GLU A 83 19.39 -14.41 -3.40
N GLY A 84 19.51 -14.36 -2.07
CA GLY A 84 19.23 -13.17 -1.30
C GLY A 84 20.46 -12.27 -1.27
N SER A 85 20.38 -11.10 -1.92
CA SER A 85 21.46 -10.12 -1.81
C SER A 85 21.58 -9.61 -0.36
N PRO A 86 22.76 -9.11 0.07
CA PRO A 86 22.93 -8.54 1.40
C PRO A 86 21.92 -7.44 1.74
N LEU A 87 21.51 -6.65 0.74
CA LEU A 87 20.45 -5.64 0.90
C LEU A 87 19.09 -6.27 1.21
N ILE A 88 18.71 -7.33 0.50
CA ILE A 88 17.46 -8.08 0.73
C ILE A 88 17.48 -8.73 2.11
N MET A 89 18.58 -9.42 2.47
CA MET A 89 18.71 -10.05 3.78
C MET A 89 18.61 -9.02 4.91
N LYS A 90 19.28 -7.87 4.78
CA LYS A 90 19.21 -6.78 5.75
C LYS A 90 17.80 -6.22 5.90
N ASP A 91 17.07 -6.03 4.81
CA ASP A 91 15.68 -5.58 4.84
C ASP A 91 14.77 -6.64 5.48
N ALA A 92 14.92 -7.91 5.10
CA ALA A 92 14.15 -9.03 5.64
C ALA A 92 14.28 -9.17 7.16
N LEU A 93 15.47 -8.84 7.68
CA LEU A 93 15.80 -8.82 9.12
C LEU A 93 15.41 -7.51 9.83
N ASN A 94 14.85 -6.52 9.12
CA ASN A 94 14.49 -5.20 9.66
C ASN A 94 13.11 -4.69 9.19
N THR A 95 12.22 -5.61 8.85
CA THR A 95 10.89 -5.30 8.33
C THR A 95 9.78 -5.97 9.14
N THR A 96 8.54 -5.66 8.78
CA THR A 96 7.34 -6.26 9.34
C THR A 96 6.93 -7.46 8.49
N TRP A 97 6.50 -8.53 9.15
CA TRP A 97 6.05 -9.78 8.55
C TRP A 97 4.67 -10.15 9.08
N ARG A 98 3.95 -10.94 8.28
CA ARG A 98 2.77 -11.68 8.71
C ARG A 98 3.15 -13.15 8.69
N ASP A 99 3.02 -13.83 9.81
CA ASP A 99 3.34 -15.25 9.93
C ASP A 99 2.25 -16.14 9.31
N ASP A 100 2.56 -17.43 9.18
CA ASP A 100 1.67 -18.44 8.58
C ASP A 100 0.37 -18.64 9.39
N THR A 101 0.35 -18.18 10.66
CA THR A 101 -0.84 -18.18 11.52
C THR A 101 -1.67 -16.90 11.40
N GLY A 102 -1.18 -15.93 10.64
CA GLY A 102 -1.81 -14.65 10.37
C GLY A 102 -1.47 -13.54 11.37
N LYS A 103 -0.59 -13.78 12.37
CA LYS A 103 -0.14 -12.75 13.30
C LYS A 103 0.90 -11.85 12.63
N TRP A 104 0.93 -10.60 13.07
CA TRP A 104 1.91 -9.63 12.59
C TRP A 104 3.04 -9.53 13.59
N PHE A 105 4.27 -9.42 13.09
CA PHE A 105 5.44 -9.21 13.92
C PHE A 105 6.45 -8.32 13.20
N ARG A 106 7.23 -7.57 13.97
CA ARG A 106 8.39 -6.85 13.48
C ARG A 106 9.64 -7.56 13.97
N ILE A 107 10.54 -7.88 13.03
CA ILE A 107 11.92 -8.22 13.36
C ILE A 107 12.78 -6.97 13.21
N SER A 108 13.71 -6.79 14.13
CA SER A 108 14.67 -5.67 14.09
C SER A 108 16.03 -6.19 14.51
N SER A 109 17.02 -5.98 13.65
CA SER A 109 18.33 -6.62 13.78
C SER A 109 19.45 -5.61 13.65
N ARG A 110 20.42 -5.69 14.57
CA ARG A 110 21.75 -5.13 14.33
C ARG A 110 22.45 -6.04 13.34
N VAL A 111 23.04 -5.47 12.30
CA VAL A 111 23.65 -6.25 11.21
C VAL A 111 25.10 -5.81 11.01
N THR A 112 26.01 -6.77 10.90
CA THR A 112 27.32 -6.58 10.28
C THR A 112 27.27 -7.19 8.89
N ASP A 113 27.63 -6.43 7.87
CA ASP A 113 27.62 -6.84 6.47
C ASP A 113 28.97 -6.49 5.81
N TYR A 114 29.82 -7.51 5.68
CA TYR A 114 31.12 -7.41 5.03
C TYR A 114 31.05 -7.57 3.51
N TYR A 115 29.96 -8.09 2.95
CA TYR A 115 29.82 -8.21 1.49
C TYR A 115 29.78 -6.84 0.82
N SER A 116 29.11 -5.87 1.46
CA SER A 116 28.96 -4.51 0.96
C SER A 116 29.95 -3.51 1.58
N GLY A 117 30.78 -3.95 2.53
CA GLY A 117 31.69 -3.07 3.30
C GLY A 117 30.96 -2.09 4.22
N THR A 118 29.66 -2.30 4.47
CA THR A 118 28.81 -1.36 5.19
C THR A 118 28.39 -1.91 6.54
N SER A 119 28.98 -1.33 7.61
CA SER A 119 28.63 -1.45 9.03
C SER A 119 29.23 -2.62 9.83
N TYR A 120 29.82 -2.26 10.98
CA TYR A 120 30.25 -3.15 12.06
C TYR A 120 29.29 -2.94 13.25
N GLN A 121 28.12 -3.57 13.26
CA GLN A 121 27.17 -3.41 14.38
C GLN A 121 27.11 -4.62 15.33
N VAL A 122 27.57 -5.79 14.86
CA VAL A 122 27.65 -7.05 15.59
C VAL A 122 29.10 -7.51 15.63
N THR A 123 29.66 -7.55 16.84
CA THR A 123 31.02 -8.03 17.13
C THR A 123 30.98 -9.49 17.65
N PRO A 124 32.13 -10.19 17.74
CA PRO A 124 32.19 -11.49 18.42
C PRO A 124 31.66 -11.45 19.86
N ALA A 125 31.85 -10.35 20.58
CA ALA A 125 31.29 -10.15 21.90
C ALA A 125 29.75 -10.09 21.90
N ASP A 126 29.17 -9.45 20.87
CA ASP A 126 27.72 -9.41 20.69
C ASP A 126 27.15 -10.80 20.36
N VAL A 127 27.87 -11.62 19.58
CA VAL A 127 27.48 -13.00 19.27
C VAL A 127 27.43 -13.85 20.54
N VAL A 128 28.51 -13.83 21.33
CA VAL A 128 28.56 -14.55 22.62
C VAL A 128 27.42 -14.10 23.53
N LYS A 129 27.19 -12.79 23.63
CA LYS A 129 26.10 -12.23 24.43
C LYS A 129 24.73 -12.63 23.92
N ALA A 130 24.50 -12.64 22.61
CA ALA A 130 23.23 -13.01 22.00
C ALA A 130 22.88 -14.48 22.34
N LEU A 131 23.83 -15.39 22.10
CA LEU A 131 23.65 -16.82 22.38
C LEU A 131 23.39 -17.06 23.88
N ALA A 132 24.16 -16.41 24.75
CA ALA A 132 23.96 -16.49 26.20
C ALA A 132 22.59 -15.96 26.68
N ASN A 133 21.92 -15.14 25.86
CA ASN A 133 20.59 -14.58 26.10
C ASN A 133 19.49 -15.27 25.25
N GLU A 134 19.73 -16.49 24.76
CA GLU A 134 18.74 -17.24 23.97
C GLU A 134 18.31 -16.51 22.69
N GLN A 135 19.27 -15.86 22.03
CA GLN A 135 19.11 -15.20 20.73
C GLN A 135 20.03 -15.87 19.71
N PRO A 136 19.50 -16.76 18.86
CA PRO A 136 20.28 -17.35 17.78
C PRO A 136 20.67 -16.25 16.79
N VAL A 137 21.83 -16.42 16.17
CA VAL A 137 22.44 -15.40 15.31
C VAL A 137 22.27 -15.82 13.85
N TYR A 138 21.67 -14.95 13.03
CA TYR A 138 21.66 -15.16 11.59
C TYR A 138 23.09 -15.02 11.07
N TYR A 139 23.59 -16.05 10.39
CA TYR A 139 24.99 -16.20 10.05
C TYR A 139 25.16 -16.43 8.55
N GLY A 140 25.93 -15.60 7.87
CA GLY A 140 26.32 -15.79 6.47
C GLY A 140 27.83 -15.85 6.32
N ASP A 141 28.33 -16.83 5.56
CA ASP A 141 29.74 -16.97 5.18
C ASP A 141 29.98 -16.46 3.74
N GLN A 142 30.92 -17.02 2.97
CA GLN A 142 31.14 -16.60 1.58
C GLN A 142 30.01 -16.97 0.61
N THR A 143 29.28 -18.04 0.88
CA THR A 143 28.37 -18.68 -0.09
C THR A 143 27.04 -19.12 0.51
N HIS A 144 26.90 -19.10 1.83
CA HIS A 144 25.83 -19.81 2.51
C HIS A 144 25.33 -19.07 3.75
N ALA A 145 24.02 -19.17 3.99
CA ALA A 145 23.37 -18.60 5.16
C ALA A 145 22.82 -19.72 6.06
N MET A 146 23.03 -19.57 7.36
CA MET A 146 22.77 -20.54 8.41
C MET A 146 22.32 -19.83 9.70
N ILE A 147 21.94 -20.59 10.73
CA ILE A 147 21.65 -20.06 12.07
C ILE A 147 22.68 -20.53 13.07
N LEU A 148 23.52 -19.63 13.57
CA LEU A 148 24.51 -19.91 14.61
C LEU A 148 23.81 -20.04 15.97
N VAL A 149 24.05 -21.16 16.64
CA VAL A 149 23.39 -21.54 17.90
C VAL A 149 24.34 -21.84 19.04
N GLN A 150 25.64 -22.00 18.76
CA GLN A 150 26.66 -22.18 19.79
C GLN A 150 28.03 -21.69 19.30
N VAL A 151 28.83 -21.16 20.23
CA VAL A 151 30.24 -20.84 20.02
C VAL A 151 31.09 -21.24 21.22
N ASP A 152 32.31 -21.66 20.95
CA ASP A 152 33.38 -21.76 21.94
C ASP A 152 34.36 -20.59 21.71
N TYR A 153 34.82 -19.96 22.78
CA TYR A 153 35.62 -18.73 22.72
C TYR A 153 36.61 -18.59 23.88
N MET A 154 37.63 -17.76 23.68
CA MET A 154 38.64 -17.38 24.69
C MET A 154 38.40 -15.94 25.20
N PRO A 155 38.99 -15.53 26.35
CA PRO A 155 38.92 -14.15 26.85
C PRO A 155 39.28 -13.10 25.79
N GLY A 156 38.50 -12.02 25.70
CA GLY A 156 38.58 -11.07 24.58
C GLY A 156 37.56 -11.34 23.47
N PRO A 157 36.41 -11.95 23.84
CA PRO A 157 35.71 -13.05 23.14
C PRO A 157 36.22 -13.40 21.73
N ALA A 158 37.35 -14.08 21.65
CA ALA A 158 37.83 -14.65 20.40
C ALA A 158 37.15 -16.00 20.15
N ILE A 159 36.24 -16.05 19.17
CA ILE A 159 35.53 -17.29 18.79
C ILE A 159 36.53 -18.26 18.15
N VAL A 160 36.60 -19.49 18.68
CA VAL A 160 37.49 -20.55 18.21
C VAL A 160 36.74 -21.69 17.52
N GLU A 161 35.49 -21.92 17.90
CA GLU A 161 34.58 -22.86 17.23
C GLU A 161 33.17 -22.27 17.18
N GLY A 162 32.42 -22.61 16.13
CA GLY A 162 31.01 -22.25 15.98
C GLY A 162 30.20 -23.44 15.52
N TYR A 163 28.94 -23.49 15.94
CA TYR A 163 28.00 -24.56 15.60
C TYR A 163 26.68 -23.93 15.14
N VAL A 164 26.19 -24.42 14.01
CA VAL A 164 25.05 -23.87 13.29
C VAL A 164 23.95 -24.91 13.12
N ILE A 165 22.73 -24.43 12.92
CA ILE A 165 21.70 -25.16 12.20
C ILE A 165 21.82 -24.80 10.72
N ASP A 166 22.22 -25.78 9.92
CA ASP A 166 22.43 -25.64 8.49
C ASP A 166 21.16 -26.03 7.70
N PRO A 167 20.64 -25.17 6.81
CA PRO A 167 19.51 -25.52 5.95
C PRO A 167 19.88 -26.42 4.77
N TRP A 168 21.16 -26.67 4.48
CA TRP A 168 21.57 -27.44 3.31
C TRP A 168 21.00 -28.88 3.35
N PRO A 169 20.33 -29.38 2.29
CA PRO A 169 19.52 -30.59 2.40
C PRO A 169 20.27 -31.88 2.77
N PHE A 170 21.58 -31.92 2.51
CA PHE A 170 22.43 -33.11 2.75
C PHE A 170 23.24 -33.04 4.06
N THR A 171 23.35 -31.85 4.68
CA THR A 171 24.03 -31.62 5.97
C THR A 171 23.09 -30.94 6.97
N PHE A 172 21.78 -31.13 6.75
CA PHE A 172 20.70 -30.45 7.43
C PHE A 172 20.76 -30.64 8.94
N GLY A 173 20.61 -29.54 9.68
CA GLY A 173 20.55 -29.55 11.14
C GLY A 173 21.85 -29.11 11.81
N PHE A 174 22.03 -29.57 13.05
CA PHE A 174 23.14 -29.12 13.91
C PHE A 174 24.48 -29.67 13.43
N ARG A 175 25.44 -28.78 13.14
CA ARG A 175 26.83 -29.17 12.80
C ARG A 175 27.85 -28.09 13.16
N PRO A 176 29.14 -28.43 13.31
CA PRO A 176 30.19 -27.44 13.42
C PRO A 176 30.40 -26.69 12.10
N LEU A 177 30.86 -25.44 12.20
CA LEU A 177 31.43 -24.68 11.09
C LEU A 177 32.79 -25.26 10.71
N ASN A 178 33.06 -25.35 9.41
CA ASN A 178 34.39 -25.70 8.91
C ASN A 178 35.31 -24.46 8.88
N PRO A 179 36.64 -24.63 8.71
CA PRO A 179 37.59 -23.51 8.77
C PRO A 179 37.30 -22.37 7.78
N ASN A 180 36.73 -22.65 6.61
CA ASN A 180 36.39 -21.61 5.63
C ASN A 180 35.11 -20.86 6.02
N GLU A 181 34.18 -21.53 6.70
CA GLU A 181 32.93 -20.95 7.15
C GLU A 181 33.10 -20.13 8.43
N MET A 182 34.18 -20.32 9.21
CA MET A 182 34.45 -19.55 10.44
C MET A 182 34.59 -18.03 10.21
N THR A 183 34.81 -17.60 8.96
CA THR A 183 34.85 -16.18 8.58
C THR A 183 33.45 -15.69 8.22
N ALA A 184 32.76 -15.13 9.20
CA ALA A 184 31.45 -14.54 8.98
C ALA A 184 31.53 -13.30 8.09
N LEU A 185 30.76 -13.28 6.99
CA LEU A 185 30.56 -12.09 6.15
C LEU A 185 29.26 -11.36 6.46
N PHE A 186 28.31 -12.04 7.10
CA PHE A 186 27.05 -11.44 7.51
C PHE A 186 26.63 -11.97 8.88
N LEU A 187 26.35 -11.06 9.82
CA LEU A 187 25.88 -11.42 11.16
C LEU A 187 24.68 -10.55 11.49
N ALA A 188 23.61 -11.16 12.00
CA ALA A 188 22.50 -10.41 12.56
C ALA A 188 22.04 -10.96 13.91
N VAL A 189 21.94 -10.05 14.87
CA VAL A 189 21.33 -10.30 16.18
C VAL A 189 19.98 -9.59 16.19
N SER A 190 18.92 -10.37 16.35
CA SER A 190 17.55 -9.92 16.13
C SER A 190 16.74 -9.86 17.42
N THR A 191 15.84 -8.89 17.48
CA THR A 191 14.72 -8.88 18.42
C THR A 191 13.41 -8.96 17.63
N VAL A 192 12.41 -9.62 18.20
CA VAL A 192 11.07 -9.73 17.62
C VAL A 192 10.05 -9.10 18.54
N GLN A 193 9.13 -8.33 17.94
CA GLN A 193 7.98 -7.75 18.61
C GLN A 193 6.71 -8.20 17.88
N GLU A 194 5.83 -8.95 18.54
CA GLU A 194 4.47 -9.20 18.04
C GLU A 194 3.73 -7.86 17.96
N LEU A 195 3.07 -7.63 16.83
CA LEU A 195 2.31 -6.43 16.53
C LEU A 195 0.81 -6.74 16.53
N PRO A 196 -0.04 -5.77 16.87
CA PRO A 196 -1.46 -5.89 16.57
C PRO A 196 -1.64 -6.04 15.05
N ALA A 197 -2.67 -6.77 14.63
CA ALA A 197 -3.03 -6.82 13.22
C ALA A 197 -3.28 -5.39 12.69
N PRO A 198 -2.80 -5.05 11.49
CA PRO A 198 -3.06 -3.75 10.89
C PRO A 198 -4.56 -3.61 10.66
N ASN A 199 -5.07 -2.40 10.84
CA ASN A 199 -6.47 -2.13 10.60
C ASN A 199 -6.78 -2.40 9.12
N GLN A 200 -7.75 -3.27 8.87
CA GLN A 200 -8.23 -3.54 7.52
C GLN A 200 -8.83 -2.27 6.90
N PRO A 201 -8.82 -2.17 5.54
CA PRO A 201 -9.53 -1.09 4.87
C PRO A 201 -11.01 -1.15 5.24
N SER A 202 -11.64 0.01 5.43
CA SER A 202 -13.09 0.11 5.63
C SER A 202 -13.65 1.11 4.64
N ILE A 203 -14.62 0.71 3.83
CA ILE A 203 -15.25 1.58 2.83
C ILE A 203 -16.51 2.21 3.43
N THR A 204 -16.58 3.54 3.43
CA THR A 204 -17.75 4.29 3.86
C THR A 204 -18.62 4.70 2.68
N LYS A 205 -18.02 5.06 1.55
CA LYS A 205 -18.76 5.47 0.36
C LYS A 205 -17.95 5.24 -0.92
N VAL A 206 -18.64 4.90 -2.00
CA VAL A 206 -18.10 4.94 -3.37
C VAL A 206 -18.98 5.85 -4.19
N THR A 207 -18.37 6.80 -4.91
CA THR A 207 -19.10 7.84 -5.63
C THR A 207 -18.45 8.20 -6.95
N ASN A 208 -19.23 8.81 -7.83
CA ASN A 208 -18.69 9.69 -8.86
C ASN A 208 -17.78 10.75 -8.21
N ALA A 209 -16.57 10.96 -8.75
CA ALA A 209 -15.57 11.82 -8.11
C ALA A 209 -15.90 13.32 -8.17
N ALA A 210 -16.74 13.73 -9.12
CA ALA A 210 -17.10 15.13 -9.31
C ALA A 210 -18.42 15.50 -8.62
N SER A 211 -19.40 14.60 -8.67
CA SER A 211 -20.75 14.84 -8.15
C SER A 211 -20.97 14.32 -6.74
N TYR A 212 -20.12 13.40 -6.28
CA TYR A 212 -20.29 12.63 -5.05
C TYR A 212 -21.62 11.85 -4.93
N LEU A 213 -22.32 11.65 -6.06
CA LEU A 213 -23.47 10.73 -6.14
C LEU A 213 -22.99 9.27 -6.14
N SER A 214 -23.77 8.38 -5.54
CA SER A 214 -23.41 6.96 -5.30
C SER A 214 -23.59 6.08 -6.55
N GLU A 215 -23.05 6.54 -7.67
CA GLU A 215 -23.18 5.92 -9.00
C GLU A 215 -21.86 6.13 -9.74
N LEU A 216 -21.51 5.19 -10.60
CA LEU A 216 -20.33 5.27 -11.45
C LEU A 216 -20.73 5.01 -12.91
N SER A 217 -19.83 5.30 -13.84
CA SER A 217 -19.95 4.90 -15.24
C SER A 217 -18.60 4.43 -15.77
N ALA A 218 -18.62 3.57 -16.78
CA ALA A 218 -17.41 3.13 -17.46
C ALA A 218 -16.56 4.32 -17.94
N GLN A 219 -15.25 4.23 -17.79
CA GLN A 219 -14.28 5.28 -18.12
C GLN A 219 -14.61 6.65 -17.50
N GLY A 220 -15.36 6.68 -16.39
CA GLY A 220 -15.56 7.87 -15.57
C GLY A 220 -14.65 7.85 -14.33
N PHE A 221 -14.38 9.03 -13.79
CA PHE A 221 -13.73 9.19 -12.49
C PHE A 221 -14.67 8.84 -11.33
N GLY A 222 -14.20 7.94 -10.46
CA GLY A 222 -14.80 7.57 -9.18
C GLY A 222 -13.90 7.88 -7.99
N SER A 223 -14.50 7.92 -6.81
CA SER A 223 -13.83 8.06 -5.52
C SER A 223 -14.32 7.00 -4.54
N VAL A 224 -13.40 6.42 -3.78
CA VAL A 224 -13.69 5.64 -2.57
C VAL A 224 -13.32 6.48 -1.35
N PHE A 225 -14.21 6.55 -0.37
CA PHE A 225 -13.96 7.17 0.94
C PHE A 225 -14.02 6.12 2.04
N GLY A 226 -13.20 6.28 3.07
CA GLY A 226 -13.09 5.29 4.12
C GLY A 226 -11.93 5.54 5.08
N ALA A 227 -11.42 4.45 5.67
CA ALA A 227 -10.23 4.43 6.50
C ALA A 227 -9.31 3.29 6.08
N ASN A 228 -8.01 3.44 6.35
CA ASN A 228 -6.96 2.48 6.01
C ASN A 228 -6.96 2.05 4.53
N LEU A 229 -7.37 2.95 3.63
CA LEU A 229 -7.49 2.65 2.20
C LEU A 229 -6.14 2.57 1.47
N ALA A 230 -5.10 3.18 2.06
CA ALA A 230 -3.72 3.10 1.58
C ALA A 230 -2.74 3.34 2.74
N PRO A 231 -1.52 2.77 2.68
CA PRO A 231 -0.51 2.99 3.71
C PRO A 231 0.05 4.42 3.71
N ALA A 232 0.07 5.08 2.54
CA ALA A 232 0.59 6.44 2.36
C ALA A 232 -0.15 7.16 1.24
N LYS A 233 0.07 8.48 1.14
CA LYS A 233 -0.40 9.26 -0.02
C LYS A 233 0.50 8.98 -1.22
N ALA A 234 -0.10 8.76 -2.39
CA ALA A 234 0.60 8.73 -3.66
C ALA A 234 -0.34 9.17 -4.79
N THR A 235 0.23 9.74 -5.85
CA THR A 235 -0.48 10.01 -7.10
C THR A 235 0.08 9.10 -8.17
N TRP A 236 -0.60 9.00 -9.32
CA TRP A 236 -0.06 8.30 -10.49
C TRP A 236 1.11 9.03 -11.15
N ASP A 237 1.49 10.20 -10.66
CA ASP A 237 2.61 10.97 -11.20
C ASP A 237 3.90 10.17 -11.00
N GLY A 238 4.58 9.86 -12.11
CA GLY A 238 5.77 8.99 -12.12
C GLY A 238 5.48 7.49 -12.07
N SER A 239 4.21 7.06 -11.98
CA SER A 239 3.80 5.64 -12.04
C SER A 239 3.21 5.24 -13.40
N VAL A 240 3.05 6.19 -14.32
CA VAL A 240 2.68 5.93 -15.71
C VAL A 240 3.90 5.45 -16.48
N VAL A 241 3.87 4.22 -16.97
CA VAL A 241 4.95 3.59 -17.76
C VAL A 241 4.40 3.21 -19.13
N ASP A 242 5.08 3.60 -20.21
CA ASP A 242 4.65 3.37 -21.61
C ASP A 242 3.20 3.80 -21.90
N GLY A 243 2.79 4.91 -21.26
CA GLY A 243 1.45 5.47 -21.36
C GLY A 243 0.36 4.61 -20.70
N LYS A 244 0.69 3.57 -19.94
CA LYS A 244 -0.26 2.77 -19.14
C LYS A 244 -0.52 3.44 -17.81
N LEU A 245 -1.78 3.59 -17.44
CA LEU A 245 -2.19 4.12 -16.15
C LEU A 245 -1.98 3.04 -15.06
N PRO A 246 -1.53 3.41 -13.85
CA PRO A 246 -1.24 2.43 -12.81
C PRO A 246 -2.51 1.85 -12.20
N THR A 247 -2.51 0.55 -11.95
CA THR A 247 -3.55 -0.17 -11.19
C THR A 247 -3.16 -0.40 -9.73
N ASN A 248 -1.89 -0.14 -9.39
CA ASN A 248 -1.34 -0.26 -8.05
C ASN A 248 -0.60 1.03 -7.69
N LEU A 249 -0.92 1.60 -6.53
CA LEU A 249 -0.14 2.67 -5.91
C LEU A 249 0.09 2.29 -4.44
N GLN A 250 1.35 2.17 -4.03
CA GLN A 250 1.74 1.84 -2.65
C GLN A 250 1.10 0.53 -2.12
N GLY A 251 0.91 -0.47 -2.99
CA GLY A 251 0.25 -1.73 -2.63
C GLY A 251 -1.27 -1.66 -2.58
N THR A 252 -1.87 -0.49 -2.79
CA THR A 252 -3.32 -0.32 -2.91
C THR A 252 -3.78 -0.59 -4.33
N ARG A 253 -4.88 -1.35 -4.47
CA ARG A 253 -5.59 -1.63 -5.72
C ARG A 253 -7.09 -1.43 -5.55
N VAL A 254 -7.79 -1.15 -6.64
CA VAL A 254 -9.26 -1.09 -6.68
C VAL A 254 -9.75 -1.96 -7.83
N LEU A 255 -10.63 -2.91 -7.52
CA LEU A 255 -11.34 -3.71 -8.51
C LEU A 255 -12.77 -3.21 -8.63
N VAL A 256 -13.24 -2.94 -9.85
CA VAL A 256 -14.66 -2.71 -10.15
C VAL A 256 -15.15 -3.92 -10.94
N ASN A 257 -16.09 -4.68 -10.37
CA ASN A 257 -16.57 -5.93 -10.96
C ASN A 257 -15.43 -6.90 -11.35
N ASN A 258 -14.48 -7.10 -10.43
CA ASN A 258 -13.28 -7.93 -10.62
C ASN A 258 -12.30 -7.44 -11.71
N GLN A 259 -12.47 -6.23 -12.24
CA GLN A 259 -11.52 -5.60 -13.18
C GLN A 259 -10.72 -4.51 -12.47
N GLU A 260 -9.39 -4.49 -12.66
CA GLU A 260 -8.51 -3.46 -12.10
C GLU A 260 -8.89 -2.08 -12.63
N ALA A 261 -9.12 -1.14 -11.71
CA ALA A 261 -9.32 0.27 -11.99
C ALA A 261 -7.98 1.02 -11.99
N TYR A 262 -7.95 2.18 -12.63
CA TYR A 262 -6.73 2.96 -12.78
C TYR A 262 -6.67 4.04 -11.72
N LEU A 263 -5.71 3.94 -10.80
CA LEU A 263 -5.64 4.81 -9.64
C LEU A 263 -4.98 6.13 -10.02
N SER A 264 -5.65 7.25 -9.78
CA SER A 264 -5.06 8.58 -9.96
C SER A 264 -4.41 9.11 -8.69
N ALA A 265 -5.01 8.81 -7.55
CA ALA A 265 -4.47 9.15 -6.25
C ALA A 265 -4.97 8.18 -5.17
N VAL A 266 -4.11 7.87 -4.20
CA VAL A 266 -4.44 7.11 -3.01
C VAL A 266 -4.04 7.88 -1.76
N SER A 267 -4.78 7.67 -0.68
CA SER A 267 -4.48 8.15 0.67
C SER A 267 -5.18 7.23 1.68
N PRO A 268 -4.83 7.30 2.99
CA PRO A 268 -5.49 6.48 4.00
C PRO A 268 -7.02 6.65 4.06
N THR A 269 -7.56 7.78 3.61
CA THR A 269 -9.00 8.11 3.73
C THR A 269 -9.75 8.25 2.41
N GLN A 270 -9.04 8.32 1.28
CA GLN A 270 -9.65 8.49 -0.04
C GLN A 270 -8.79 7.89 -1.16
N ILE A 271 -9.44 7.22 -2.10
CA ILE A 271 -8.86 6.78 -3.38
C ILE A 271 -9.64 7.45 -4.51
N ASN A 272 -8.94 7.99 -5.51
CA ASN A 272 -9.52 8.45 -6.77
C ASN A 272 -9.03 7.53 -7.89
N PHE A 273 -9.95 7.13 -8.77
CA PHE A 273 -9.67 6.16 -9.82
C PHE A 273 -10.53 6.38 -11.06
N VAL A 274 -10.06 5.90 -12.21
CA VAL A 274 -10.85 5.79 -13.44
C VAL A 274 -11.40 4.37 -13.53
N VAL A 275 -12.72 4.27 -13.69
CA VAL A 275 -13.42 2.98 -13.88
C VAL A 275 -12.97 2.35 -15.20
N PRO A 276 -12.63 1.05 -15.25
CA PRO A 276 -12.22 0.40 -16.49
C PRO A 276 -13.33 0.43 -17.55
N ALA A 277 -12.95 0.27 -18.81
CA ALA A 277 -13.91 0.12 -19.90
C ALA A 277 -14.72 -1.16 -19.69
N THR A 278 -16.04 -1.02 -19.67
CA THR A 278 -16.96 -2.14 -19.46
C THR A 278 -18.33 -1.81 -20.02
N ASN A 279 -19.09 -2.84 -20.40
CA ASN A 279 -20.50 -2.72 -20.82
C ASN A 279 -21.47 -3.14 -19.70
N VAL A 280 -20.94 -3.46 -18.51
CA VAL A 280 -21.76 -3.87 -17.36
C VAL A 280 -22.50 -2.66 -16.78
N VAL A 281 -23.79 -2.86 -16.50
CA VAL A 281 -24.68 -1.90 -15.84
C VAL A 281 -25.41 -2.58 -14.68
N GLY A 282 -25.81 -1.79 -13.69
CA GLY A 282 -26.44 -2.28 -12.46
C GLY A 282 -25.48 -2.41 -11.28
N PRO A 283 -25.91 -3.04 -10.18
CA PRO A 283 -25.10 -3.18 -8.97
C PRO A 283 -23.88 -4.09 -9.23
N VAL A 284 -22.69 -3.58 -8.93
CA VAL A 284 -21.43 -4.32 -9.04
C VAL A 284 -20.59 -4.16 -7.76
N PRO A 285 -19.74 -5.15 -7.43
CA PRO A 285 -18.81 -5.01 -6.32
C PRO A 285 -17.68 -4.05 -6.68
N VAL A 286 -17.29 -3.22 -5.72
CA VAL A 286 -16.06 -2.43 -5.70
C VAL A 286 -15.22 -2.91 -4.53
N THR A 287 -14.06 -3.49 -4.83
CA THR A 287 -13.15 -4.07 -3.85
C THR A 287 -11.89 -3.22 -3.77
N VAL A 288 -11.59 -2.69 -2.59
CA VAL A 288 -10.30 -2.08 -2.26
C VAL A 288 -9.41 -3.15 -1.67
N ILE A 289 -8.19 -3.30 -2.19
CA ILE A 289 -7.18 -4.22 -1.68
C ILE A 289 -5.97 -3.40 -1.23
N THR A 290 -5.47 -3.68 -0.04
CA THR A 290 -4.29 -3.06 0.57
C THR A 290 -3.36 -4.15 1.11
N PRO A 291 -2.10 -3.83 1.49
CA PRO A 291 -1.25 -4.80 2.19
C PRO A 291 -1.83 -5.32 3.51
N ALA A 292 -2.75 -4.57 4.15
CA ALA A 292 -3.39 -4.94 5.40
C ALA A 292 -4.63 -5.85 5.22
N GLY A 293 -5.14 -6.00 3.99
CA GLY A 293 -6.36 -6.75 3.69
C GLY A 293 -7.23 -6.06 2.64
N SER A 294 -8.47 -6.52 2.50
CA SER A 294 -9.42 -6.01 1.51
C SER A 294 -10.77 -5.68 2.12
N ALA A 295 -11.52 -4.80 1.44
CA ALA A 295 -12.91 -4.51 1.76
C ALA A 295 -13.70 -4.34 0.45
N THR A 296 -14.96 -4.75 0.48
CA THR A 296 -15.85 -4.68 -0.68
C THR A 296 -17.14 -3.99 -0.31
N THR A 297 -17.64 -3.15 -1.22
CA THR A 297 -19.00 -2.59 -1.17
C THR A 297 -19.64 -2.66 -2.55
N THR A 298 -20.95 -2.50 -2.63
CA THR A 298 -21.67 -2.43 -3.91
C THR A 298 -21.86 -0.99 -4.35
N VAL A 299 -21.71 -0.73 -5.65
CA VAL A 299 -22.10 0.55 -6.30
C VAL A 299 -22.87 0.25 -7.59
N SER A 300 -23.73 1.17 -8.02
CA SER A 300 -24.42 1.04 -9.30
C SER A 300 -23.57 1.61 -10.43
N LEU A 301 -23.27 0.79 -11.45
CA LEU A 301 -22.76 1.25 -12.74
C LEU A 301 -23.92 1.63 -13.66
N LYS A 302 -23.85 2.82 -14.24
CA LYS A 302 -24.80 3.31 -15.23
C LYS A 302 -24.12 3.56 -16.57
N PRO A 303 -24.88 3.57 -17.69
CA PRO A 303 -24.34 4.01 -18.98
C PRO A 303 -23.71 5.40 -18.89
N ARG A 304 -24.30 6.27 -18.06
CA ARG A 304 -23.85 7.64 -17.79
C ARG A 304 -24.05 7.95 -16.31
N SER A 305 -23.05 8.57 -15.71
CA SER A 305 -23.08 9.12 -14.35
C SER A 305 -22.45 10.50 -14.46
N ILE A 306 -23.26 11.48 -14.86
CA ILE A 306 -22.76 12.83 -15.18
C ILE A 306 -22.36 13.52 -13.88
N GLY A 307 -21.13 13.98 -13.79
CA GLY A 307 -20.66 14.79 -12.68
C GLY A 307 -19.89 16.01 -13.14
N VAL A 308 -20.33 17.20 -12.74
CA VAL A 308 -19.62 18.46 -13.04
C VAL A 308 -18.51 18.65 -12.01
N PHE A 309 -17.27 18.83 -12.42
CA PHE A 309 -16.20 19.20 -11.48
C PHE A 309 -16.47 20.60 -10.94
N THR A 310 -16.18 20.85 -9.67
CA THR A 310 -16.54 22.12 -9.02
C THR A 310 -15.39 22.74 -8.26
N ASN A 311 -15.44 24.06 -8.12
CA ASN A 311 -14.69 24.82 -7.12
C ASN A 311 -15.61 25.12 -5.93
N TYR A 312 -15.05 25.18 -4.73
CA TYR A 312 -15.80 25.59 -3.54
C TYR A 312 -15.40 27.00 -3.12
N TRP A 313 -16.30 27.96 -3.30
CA TRP A 313 -16.11 29.36 -2.94
C TRP A 313 -17.34 29.90 -2.24
N SER A 314 -17.20 30.83 -1.30
CA SER A 314 -18.34 31.49 -0.64
C SER A 314 -19.41 30.51 -0.13
N GLN A 315 -18.97 29.37 0.42
CA GLN A 315 -19.80 28.27 0.91
C GLN A 315 -20.69 27.57 -0.13
N ARG A 316 -20.39 27.71 -1.42
CA ARG A 316 -21.15 27.13 -2.55
C ARG A 316 -20.22 26.40 -3.52
N PHE A 317 -20.77 25.41 -4.21
CA PHE A 317 -20.10 24.76 -5.33
C PHE A 317 -20.36 25.55 -6.61
N TYR A 318 -19.30 25.95 -7.29
CA TYR A 318 -19.34 26.56 -8.60
C TYR A 318 -18.81 25.59 -9.64
N ALA A 319 -19.47 25.48 -10.80
CA ALA A 319 -18.95 24.66 -11.90
C ALA A 319 -17.51 25.08 -12.24
N LEU A 320 -16.60 24.11 -12.36
CA LEU A 320 -15.26 24.33 -12.86
C LEU A 320 -15.35 24.68 -14.34
N ALA A 321 -15.32 25.98 -14.61
CA ALA A 321 -15.41 26.52 -15.95
C ALA A 321 -14.37 27.62 -16.18
N GLN A 322 -13.94 27.76 -17.43
CA GLN A 322 -13.00 28.77 -17.89
C GLN A 322 -13.59 29.48 -19.12
N PRO A 323 -13.36 30.77 -19.32
CA PRO A 323 -13.63 31.40 -20.61
C PRO A 323 -12.75 30.77 -21.70
N ALA A 324 -13.34 30.36 -22.82
CA ALA A 324 -12.60 29.74 -23.91
C ALA A 324 -11.52 30.67 -24.50
N ALA A 325 -11.73 31.98 -24.42
CA ALA A 325 -10.76 33.00 -24.85
C ALA A 325 -9.65 33.31 -23.81
N ALA A 326 -9.77 32.79 -22.57
CA ALA A 326 -8.84 33.09 -21.48
C ALA A 326 -8.78 31.94 -20.47
N LEU A 327 -8.12 30.83 -20.84
CA LEU A 327 -8.01 29.63 -20.00
C LEU A 327 -7.22 29.85 -18.69
N SER A 328 -6.58 31.01 -18.50
CA SER A 328 -5.97 31.39 -17.22
C SER A 328 -6.97 32.00 -16.22
N LYS A 329 -8.24 32.20 -16.62
CA LYS A 329 -9.31 32.72 -15.77
C LYS A 329 -10.29 31.61 -15.40
N LEU A 330 -10.95 31.76 -14.26
CA LEU A 330 -12.02 30.88 -13.81
C LEU A 330 -13.35 31.62 -13.79
N ILE A 331 -14.44 30.92 -14.09
CA ILE A 331 -15.79 31.44 -13.94
C ILE A 331 -16.24 31.28 -12.49
N GLY A 332 -16.68 32.38 -11.87
CA GLY A 332 -17.20 32.42 -10.52
C GLY A 332 -17.33 33.85 -10.01
N PRO A 333 -17.63 34.05 -8.71
CA PRO A 333 -17.71 35.37 -8.14
C PRO A 333 -16.37 36.12 -8.29
N THR A 334 -16.40 37.40 -8.68
CA THR A 334 -15.18 38.19 -8.94
C THR A 334 -14.21 38.21 -7.74
N ALA A 335 -14.75 38.21 -6.52
CA ALA A 335 -13.96 38.25 -5.29
C ALA A 335 -13.50 36.86 -4.79
N ALA A 336 -13.88 35.76 -5.45
CA ALA A 336 -13.53 34.42 -5.01
C ALA A 336 -12.01 34.15 -5.05
N VAL A 337 -11.34 34.55 -6.14
CA VAL A 337 -9.89 34.57 -6.27
C VAL A 337 -9.49 35.87 -7.01
N PRO A 338 -9.03 36.90 -6.28
CA PRO A 338 -8.70 38.19 -6.88
C PRO A 338 -7.76 38.06 -8.08
N GLY A 339 -8.15 38.66 -9.21
CA GLY A 339 -7.37 38.62 -10.44
C GLY A 339 -7.51 37.34 -11.27
N THR A 340 -8.18 36.30 -10.78
CA THR A 340 -8.37 35.03 -11.49
C THR A 340 -9.84 34.74 -11.81
N THR A 341 -10.75 34.98 -10.87
CA THR A 341 -12.18 34.69 -11.06
C THR A 341 -12.93 35.88 -11.62
N ARG A 342 -13.90 35.60 -12.51
CA ARG A 342 -14.90 36.58 -12.96
C ARG A 342 -16.21 35.89 -13.34
N PRO A 343 -17.35 36.60 -13.32
CA PRO A 343 -18.58 36.07 -13.89
C PRO A 343 -18.43 35.76 -15.39
N ALA A 344 -19.24 34.81 -15.85
CA ALA A 344 -19.39 34.51 -17.26
C ALA A 344 -20.21 35.61 -17.94
N ILE A 345 -19.76 36.06 -19.11
CA ILE A 345 -20.39 37.08 -19.94
C ILE A 345 -21.37 36.38 -20.88
N ARG A 346 -22.60 36.89 -20.97
CA ARG A 346 -23.56 36.38 -21.95
C ARG A 346 -22.99 36.40 -23.37
N GLY A 347 -23.18 35.31 -24.09
CA GLY A 347 -22.69 35.14 -25.45
C GLY A 347 -21.24 34.68 -25.59
N GLU A 348 -20.44 34.66 -24.52
CA GLU A 348 -19.10 34.08 -24.57
C GLU A 348 -19.14 32.55 -24.52
N TYR A 349 -18.06 31.91 -24.96
CA TYR A 349 -17.90 30.46 -24.83
C TYR A 349 -17.15 30.11 -23.54
N LEU A 350 -17.65 29.11 -22.83
CA LEU A 350 -17.01 28.51 -21.66
C LEU A 350 -16.51 27.11 -21.99
N THR A 351 -15.39 26.75 -21.37
CA THR A 351 -14.85 25.40 -21.29
C THR A 351 -15.16 24.83 -19.91
N LEU A 352 -15.87 23.71 -19.87
CA LEU A 352 -16.34 23.02 -18.65
C LEU A 352 -15.70 21.63 -18.57
N TYR A 353 -15.54 21.13 -17.34
CA TYR A 353 -15.01 19.79 -17.10
C TYR A 353 -16.02 18.91 -16.38
N VAL A 354 -16.22 17.70 -16.92
CA VAL A 354 -17.26 16.76 -16.50
C VAL A 354 -16.70 15.34 -16.49
N THR A 355 -17.23 14.45 -15.67
CA THR A 355 -16.95 13.00 -15.73
C THR A 355 -18.23 12.22 -16.04
N GLY A 356 -18.05 11.01 -16.57
CA GLY A 356 -19.12 10.02 -16.73
C GLY A 356 -20.21 10.38 -17.75
N MET A 357 -19.82 11.09 -18.81
CA MET A 357 -20.73 11.47 -19.89
C MET A 357 -21.06 10.32 -20.86
N GLY A 358 -20.41 9.16 -20.74
CA GLY A 358 -20.70 7.94 -21.51
C GLY A 358 -19.67 7.63 -22.60
N ALA A 359 -20.08 6.83 -23.59
CA ALA A 359 -19.20 6.33 -24.63
C ALA A 359 -18.75 7.41 -25.64
N THR A 360 -17.55 7.23 -26.19
CA THR A 360 -16.97 8.07 -27.24
C THR A 360 -16.91 7.33 -28.58
N THR A 361 -16.84 8.09 -29.69
CA THR A 361 -16.61 7.55 -31.04
C THR A 361 -15.45 8.31 -31.71
N PRO A 362 -14.31 7.65 -32.00
CA PRO A 362 -13.98 6.26 -31.68
C PRO A 362 -13.92 6.00 -30.14
N PRO A 363 -13.95 4.73 -29.70
CA PRO A 363 -13.78 4.40 -28.28
C PRO A 363 -12.44 4.94 -27.74
N ALA A 364 -12.48 5.61 -26.60
CA ALA A 364 -11.28 6.00 -25.86
C ALA A 364 -10.51 4.75 -25.41
N PRO A 365 -9.16 4.78 -25.46
CA PRO A 365 -8.34 3.65 -25.07
C PRO A 365 -8.43 3.43 -23.56
N ASP A 366 -8.67 2.19 -23.16
CA ASP A 366 -8.78 1.81 -21.75
C ASP A 366 -7.39 1.79 -21.07
N GLY A 367 -7.31 2.31 -19.85
CA GLY A 367 -6.08 2.26 -19.05
C GLY A 367 -4.87 2.96 -19.64
N ARG A 368 -5.06 3.93 -20.55
CA ARG A 368 -3.97 4.64 -21.22
C ARG A 368 -4.10 6.15 -21.09
N VAL A 369 -2.96 6.83 -21.12
CA VAL A 369 -2.91 8.28 -21.33
C VAL A 369 -3.51 8.61 -22.70
N LEU A 370 -4.37 9.63 -22.75
CA LEU A 370 -4.96 10.09 -24.00
C LEU A 370 -3.98 11.02 -24.73
N THR A 371 -3.73 10.74 -26.01
CA THR A 371 -2.87 11.56 -26.88
C THR A 371 -3.66 12.48 -27.79
N ARG A 372 -4.99 12.37 -27.77
CA ARG A 372 -5.94 13.20 -28.52
C ARG A 372 -7.29 13.22 -27.80
N PRO A 373 -8.16 14.20 -28.09
CA PRO A 373 -9.55 14.16 -27.63
C PRO A 373 -10.37 13.07 -28.32
N TYR A 374 -11.34 12.51 -27.59
CA TYR A 374 -12.29 11.51 -28.07
C TYR A 374 -13.73 12.06 -27.96
N PRO A 375 -14.36 12.50 -29.06
CA PRO A 375 -15.71 13.06 -29.05
C PRO A 375 -16.74 12.08 -28.49
N ILE A 376 -17.78 12.60 -27.84
CA ILE A 376 -18.91 11.76 -27.43
C ILE A 376 -19.62 11.14 -28.64
N ALA A 377 -20.06 9.90 -28.49
CA ALA A 377 -20.70 9.15 -29.57
C ALA A 377 -21.98 9.81 -30.09
N ASP A 378 -22.82 10.34 -29.19
CA ASP A 378 -24.04 11.07 -29.53
C ASP A 378 -24.19 12.34 -28.66
N PRO A 379 -23.86 13.53 -29.19
CA PRO A 379 -23.99 14.79 -28.46
C PRO A 379 -25.40 15.39 -28.52
N SER A 380 -26.32 14.85 -29.33
CA SER A 380 -27.62 15.48 -29.63
C SER A 380 -28.53 15.62 -28.41
N GLY A 381 -28.36 14.73 -27.42
CA GLY A 381 -29.10 14.72 -26.16
C GLY A 381 -28.58 15.69 -25.10
N ILE A 382 -27.42 16.34 -25.30
CA ILE A 382 -26.81 17.17 -24.24
C ILE A 382 -27.57 18.49 -24.09
N ARG A 383 -27.89 18.85 -22.85
CA ARG A 383 -28.52 20.10 -22.45
C ARG A 383 -27.74 20.69 -21.29
N VAL A 384 -27.35 21.96 -21.41
CA VAL A 384 -26.66 22.72 -20.35
C VAL A 384 -27.60 23.82 -19.88
N ASN A 385 -27.93 23.82 -18.59
CA ASN A 385 -28.91 24.71 -18.00
C ASN A 385 -28.22 25.84 -17.21
N PHE A 386 -28.53 27.09 -17.55
CA PHE A 386 -28.11 28.31 -16.88
C PHE A 386 -29.34 28.96 -16.22
N GLY A 387 -29.69 28.54 -14.99
CA GLY A 387 -30.77 29.16 -14.22
C GLY A 387 -32.17 29.07 -14.87
N GLY A 388 -32.45 27.99 -15.59
CA GLY A 388 -33.69 27.78 -16.34
C GLY A 388 -33.54 28.00 -17.84
N VAL A 389 -32.43 28.61 -18.30
CA VAL A 389 -32.17 28.83 -19.72
C VAL A 389 -31.24 27.75 -20.25
N VAL A 390 -31.74 26.94 -21.19
CA VAL A 390 -31.04 25.77 -21.71
C VAL A 390 -30.36 26.08 -23.04
N THR A 391 -29.15 25.55 -23.22
CA THR A 391 -28.40 25.58 -24.48
C THR A 391 -27.72 24.24 -24.74
N ALA A 392 -27.28 24.00 -25.97
CA ALA A 392 -26.48 22.84 -26.35
C ALA A 392 -24.98 23.23 -26.38
N PRO A 393 -24.07 22.31 -26.03
CA PRO A 393 -22.64 22.55 -26.20
C PRO A 393 -22.28 22.55 -27.69
N SER A 394 -21.27 23.35 -28.07
CA SER A 394 -20.64 23.28 -29.40
C SER A 394 -19.62 22.15 -29.53
N TYR A 395 -19.16 21.60 -28.40
CA TYR A 395 -18.24 20.46 -28.35
C TYR A 395 -18.41 19.69 -27.05
N ALA A 396 -18.29 18.36 -27.12
CA ALA A 396 -18.19 17.47 -25.96
C ALA A 396 -17.27 16.29 -26.29
N GLY A 397 -16.23 16.06 -25.50
CA GLY A 397 -15.30 14.94 -25.71
C GLY A 397 -14.39 14.68 -24.53
N MET A 398 -13.95 13.43 -24.37
CA MET A 398 -12.97 13.01 -23.38
C MET A 398 -11.59 13.54 -23.79
N ILE A 399 -11.00 14.39 -22.97
CA ILE A 399 -9.69 15.02 -23.23
C ILE A 399 -8.58 14.47 -22.32
N TYR A 400 -8.99 13.78 -21.26
CA TYR A 400 -8.12 13.15 -20.27
C TYR A 400 -8.84 11.90 -19.74
N PRO A 401 -8.13 10.83 -19.31
CA PRO A 401 -8.81 9.63 -18.80
C PRO A 401 -9.83 9.98 -17.71
N GLY A 402 -11.11 9.67 -17.94
CA GLY A 402 -12.17 10.01 -16.98
C GLY A 402 -12.73 11.44 -17.05
N VAL A 403 -12.15 12.35 -17.85
CA VAL A 403 -12.57 13.76 -17.91
C VAL A 403 -12.96 14.17 -19.33
N PHE A 404 -14.17 14.68 -19.43
CA PHE A 404 -14.78 15.27 -20.60
C PHE A 404 -14.69 16.79 -20.51
N GLN A 405 -14.29 17.41 -21.62
CA GLN A 405 -14.41 18.83 -21.84
C GLN A 405 -15.71 19.12 -22.61
N LEU A 406 -16.47 20.12 -22.16
CA LEU A 406 -17.59 20.68 -22.91
C LEU A 406 -17.32 22.14 -23.23
N ASN A 407 -17.55 22.55 -24.48
CA ASN A 407 -17.57 23.96 -24.86
C ASN A 407 -19.01 24.41 -25.01
N VAL A 408 -19.42 25.47 -24.30
CA VAL A 408 -20.81 25.94 -24.30
C VAL A 408 -20.87 27.46 -24.42
N LYS A 409 -21.79 27.97 -25.23
CA LYS A 409 -22.06 29.41 -25.30
C LYS A 409 -23.02 29.80 -24.18
N VAL A 410 -22.66 30.81 -23.38
CA VAL A 410 -23.57 31.36 -22.36
C VAL A 410 -24.78 31.97 -23.08
N PRO A 411 -26.03 31.57 -22.76
CA PRO A 411 -27.21 32.11 -23.42
C PRO A 411 -27.33 33.63 -23.27
N GLY A 412 -27.77 34.30 -24.34
CA GLY A 412 -27.95 35.77 -24.36
C GLY A 412 -29.01 36.29 -23.38
N ASN A 413 -29.89 35.40 -22.90
CA ASN A 413 -30.94 35.68 -21.93
C ASN A 413 -30.74 34.93 -20.59
N ALA A 414 -29.53 34.40 -20.30
CA ALA A 414 -29.24 33.80 -19.01
C ALA A 414 -29.43 34.81 -17.86
N PRO A 415 -29.99 34.43 -16.70
CA PRO A 415 -30.12 35.35 -15.57
C PRO A 415 -28.75 35.83 -15.07
N SER A 416 -28.67 37.05 -14.52
CA SER A 416 -27.45 37.55 -13.86
C SER A 416 -27.31 36.97 -12.45
N GLY A 417 -26.07 36.97 -11.95
CA GLY A 417 -25.72 36.50 -10.62
C GLY A 417 -25.39 35.01 -10.59
N ASP A 418 -25.41 34.43 -9.40
CA ASP A 418 -25.20 32.99 -9.22
C ASP A 418 -26.45 32.24 -9.64
N VAL A 419 -26.40 31.57 -10.79
CA VAL A 419 -27.53 30.79 -11.30
C VAL A 419 -27.32 29.29 -11.05
N PRO A 420 -28.39 28.52 -10.74
CA PRO A 420 -28.31 27.07 -10.72
C PRO A 420 -27.78 26.53 -12.06
N PHE A 421 -26.84 25.60 -11.98
CA PHE A 421 -26.17 25.04 -13.15
C PHE A 421 -26.26 23.53 -13.17
N THR A 422 -26.80 22.95 -14.25
CA THR A 422 -26.85 21.49 -14.44
C THR A 422 -26.58 21.10 -15.87
N ILE A 423 -26.03 19.89 -16.05
CA ILE A 423 -25.84 19.26 -17.35
C ILE A 423 -26.70 18.00 -17.39
N GLU A 424 -27.44 17.83 -18.47
CA GLU A 424 -28.37 16.73 -18.70
C GLU A 424 -28.07 16.07 -20.05
N MET A 425 -28.31 14.77 -20.11
CA MET A 425 -28.33 14.02 -21.36
C MET A 425 -29.40 12.94 -21.25
N GLY A 426 -30.48 13.06 -22.04
CA GLY A 426 -31.65 12.20 -21.87
C GLY A 426 -32.22 12.29 -20.44
N SER A 427 -32.34 11.16 -19.74
CA SER A 427 -32.79 11.10 -18.34
C SER A 427 -31.67 11.29 -17.31
N ASP A 428 -30.41 11.29 -17.73
CA ASP A 428 -29.26 11.40 -16.83
C ASP A 428 -28.93 12.87 -16.57
N ARG A 429 -28.61 13.21 -15.32
CA ARG A 429 -28.40 14.59 -14.87
C ARG A 429 -27.22 14.67 -13.91
N SER A 430 -26.48 15.78 -13.98
CA SER A 430 -25.46 16.13 -12.99
C SER A 430 -26.05 16.41 -11.61
N GLN A 431 -25.20 16.51 -10.59
CA GLN A 431 -25.62 16.91 -9.25
C GLN A 431 -26.32 18.28 -9.22
N THR A 432 -27.24 18.45 -8.29
CA THR A 432 -27.85 19.73 -7.93
C THR A 432 -26.94 20.53 -6.98
N GLY A 433 -27.30 21.77 -6.67
CA GLY A 433 -26.53 22.62 -5.76
C GLY A 433 -25.25 23.23 -6.35
N VAL A 434 -25.01 23.03 -7.64
CA VAL A 434 -23.93 23.69 -8.40
C VAL A 434 -24.45 25.01 -8.95
N SER A 435 -23.63 26.05 -8.80
CA SER A 435 -23.89 27.39 -9.33
C SER A 435 -22.92 27.74 -10.46
N LEU A 436 -23.29 28.71 -11.28
CA LEU A 436 -22.40 29.39 -12.21
C LEU A 436 -22.71 30.89 -12.15
N THR A 437 -21.70 31.73 -11.96
CA THR A 437 -21.91 33.19 -11.87
C THR A 437 -21.95 33.79 -13.28
N VAL A 438 -23.03 34.49 -13.62
CA VAL A 438 -23.25 35.13 -14.93
C VAL A 438 -23.41 36.64 -14.76
N GLN A 439 -22.94 37.43 -15.72
CA GLN A 439 -23.15 38.88 -15.77
C GLN A 439 -23.73 39.37 -17.09
#